data_AF-A0A9P6C1K0-F1
#
_entry.id   AF-A0A9P6C1K0-F1
#
_cell.length_a   1.000
_cell.length_b   1.000
_cell.length_c   1.000
_cell.angle_alpha   90.00
_cell.angle_beta   90.00
_cell.angle_gamma   90.00
#
_symmetry.space_group_name_H-M   'P 1'
#
loop_
_entity.id
_entity.type
_entity.pdbx_description
1 polymer ?
#
loop_
_entity_poly.entity_id
_entity_poly.type
_entity_poly.pdbx_seq_one_letter_code
_entity_poly.pdbx_strand_id
1 'polypeptide(L)'
;DAVAMDMFDTTYYGLDEEGARNWEHILPPGDNAHLLQLNTDDEGTPENYTVTLFHQMKCLETYYHEYSLDSSHKPSPLLRHCLNYLRQQIMCQLDTRLESVRTKKAQSARFYTSVCRDWTKVYETASLVHSSI
;
A
#
# COMPACT_ATOMS: atom_id res chain seq x y z
N ASP A 1 -13.54 -3.64 10.95
CA ASP A 1 -14.08 -2.63 11.89
C ASP A 1 -13.56 -1.25 11.51
N ALA A 2 -14.18 -0.18 12.00
CA ALA A 2 -13.74 1.20 11.72
C ALA A 2 -12.87 1.70 12.87
N VAL A 3 -11.77 2.40 12.56
CA VAL A 3 -10.83 2.95 13.53
C VAL A 3 -10.59 4.43 13.24
N ALA A 4 -10.38 5.21 14.30
CA ALA A 4 -9.92 6.58 14.18
C ALA A 4 -8.40 6.58 13.98
N MET A 5 -7.92 7.25 12.94
CA MET A 5 -6.50 7.37 12.62
C MET A 5 -6.14 8.84 12.47
N ASP A 6 -5.13 9.28 13.22
CA ASP A 6 -4.60 10.63 13.10
C ASP A 6 -3.63 10.71 11.92
N MET A 7 -3.93 11.60 10.98
CA MET A 7 -3.09 11.92 9.83
C MET A 7 -2.20 13.10 10.18
N PHE A 8 -0.89 12.94 10.03
CA PHE A 8 0.12 13.97 10.27
C PHE A 8 1.34 13.75 9.39
N ASP A 9 2.13 14.81 9.19
CA ASP A 9 3.43 14.72 8.51
C ASP A 9 4.34 13.73 9.26
N THR A 10 4.76 12.65 8.59
CA THR A 10 5.59 11.59 9.17
C THR A 10 6.84 11.36 8.33
N THR A 11 7.93 10.97 8.98
CA THR A 11 9.14 10.45 8.31
C THR A 11 9.07 8.93 8.09
N TYR A 12 8.01 8.28 8.58
CA TYR A 12 7.72 6.87 8.33
C TYR A 12 7.54 6.65 6.82
N TYR A 13 8.20 5.63 6.26
CA TYR A 13 8.36 5.44 4.81
C TYR A 13 9.15 6.54 4.06
N GLY A 14 10.11 7.18 4.72
CA GLY A 14 11.03 8.15 4.11
C GLY A 14 11.96 7.56 3.03
N LEU A 15 12.82 8.42 2.47
CA LEU A 15 13.84 8.05 1.47
C LEU A 15 15.23 7.82 2.09
N ASP A 16 15.32 7.82 3.42
CA ASP A 16 16.53 7.54 4.17
C ASP A 16 16.63 6.05 4.57
N GLU A 17 17.70 5.69 5.29
CA GLU A 17 17.93 4.31 5.73
C GLU A 17 16.84 3.78 6.67
N GLU A 18 16.19 4.66 7.45
CA GLU A 18 15.09 4.27 8.32
C GLU A 18 13.81 4.02 7.52
N GLY A 19 13.51 4.90 6.57
CA GLY A 19 12.47 4.74 5.59
C GLY A 19 12.60 3.42 4.82
N ALA A 20 13.81 3.09 4.35
CA ALA A 20 14.07 1.83 3.65
C ALA A 20 13.62 0.60 4.47
N ARG A 21 13.94 0.56 5.77
CA ARG A 21 13.49 -0.51 6.67
C ARG A 21 11.97 -0.53 6.82
N ASN A 22 11.31 0.63 6.85
CA ASN A 22 9.85 0.68 6.90
C ASN A 22 9.23 0.07 5.63
N TRP A 23 9.77 0.42 4.46
CA TRP A 23 9.32 -0.11 3.17
C TRP A 23 9.44 -1.64 3.08
N GLU A 24 10.53 -2.22 3.60
CA GLU A 24 10.70 -3.68 3.67
C GLU A 24 9.62 -4.40 4.49
N HIS A 25 8.96 -3.69 5.42
CA HIS A 25 7.91 -4.24 6.30
C HIS A 25 6.50 -3.79 5.89
N ILE A 26 6.33 -3.25 4.68
CA ILE A 26 5.01 -2.79 4.20
C ILE A 26 4.04 -3.95 3.92
N LEU A 27 4.58 -5.14 3.64
CA LEU A 27 3.84 -6.38 3.40
C LEU A 27 3.99 -7.34 4.59
N PRO A 28 3.07 -8.32 4.73
CA PRO A 28 3.25 -9.41 5.68
C PRO A 28 4.58 -10.13 5.45
N PRO A 29 5.27 -10.57 6.53
CA PRO A 29 6.54 -11.27 6.41
C PRO A 29 6.37 -12.59 5.64
N GLY A 30 7.39 -12.94 4.84
CA GLY A 30 7.42 -14.14 4.02
C GLY A 30 7.36 -13.86 2.52
N ASP A 31 8.16 -14.59 1.75
CA ASP A 31 8.16 -14.47 0.29
C ASP A 31 6.77 -14.78 -0.25
N ASN A 32 6.21 -13.85 -1.03
CA ASN A 32 4.87 -13.98 -1.61
C ASN A 32 3.72 -14.15 -0.60
N ALA A 33 3.89 -13.77 0.68
CA ALA A 33 2.84 -13.89 1.71
C ALA A 33 1.55 -13.11 1.41
N HIS A 34 1.58 -12.22 0.42
CA HIS A 34 0.43 -11.48 -0.07
C HIS A 34 -0.31 -12.15 -1.25
N LEU A 35 0.21 -13.27 -1.75
CA LEU A 35 -0.40 -14.05 -2.83
C LEU A 35 -1.23 -15.20 -2.25
N LEU A 36 -2.36 -15.47 -2.87
CA LEU A 36 -3.28 -16.57 -2.57
C LEU A 36 -3.37 -17.45 -3.81
N GLN A 37 -3.01 -18.72 -3.69
CA GLN A 37 -3.20 -19.68 -4.77
C GLN A 37 -4.59 -20.29 -4.67
N LEU A 38 -5.40 -20.10 -5.70
CA LEU A 38 -6.74 -20.68 -5.80
C LEU A 38 -6.79 -21.60 -7.01
N ASN A 39 -7.39 -22.78 -6.85
CA ASN A 39 -7.73 -23.65 -7.97
C ASN A 39 -9.10 -23.20 -8.49
N THR A 40 -9.09 -22.48 -9.60
CA THR A 40 -10.28 -21.84 -10.19
C THR A 40 -10.87 -22.65 -11.34
N ASP A 41 -10.15 -23.65 -11.84
CA ASP A 41 -10.55 -24.55 -12.92
C ASP A 41 -10.61 -26.03 -12.47
N ASP A 42 -11.36 -26.82 -13.24
CA ASP A 42 -11.38 -28.29 -13.12
C ASP A 42 -10.05 -28.92 -13.63
N GLU A 43 -9.19 -28.11 -14.25
CA GLU A 43 -7.91 -28.49 -14.87
C GLU A 43 -6.76 -28.55 -13.85
N GLY A 44 -6.98 -28.03 -12.64
CA GLY A 44 -6.12 -28.24 -11.47
C GLY A 44 -4.85 -27.39 -11.47
N THR A 45 -4.78 -26.32 -12.25
CA THR A 45 -3.63 -25.41 -12.22
C THR A 45 -3.90 -24.25 -11.25
N PRO A 46 -3.13 -24.11 -10.16
CA PRO A 46 -3.35 -23.02 -9.21
C PRO A 46 -3.04 -21.66 -9.84
N GLU A 47 -3.97 -20.72 -9.71
CA GLU A 47 -3.79 -19.33 -10.12
C GLU A 47 -3.47 -18.44 -8.91
N ASN A 48 -2.55 -17.48 -9.12
CA ASN A 48 -2.19 -16.51 -8.08
C ASN A 48 -3.17 -15.33 -8.07
N TYR A 49 -3.77 -15.11 -6.91
CA TYR A 49 -4.56 -13.94 -6.57
C TYR A 49 -3.86 -13.13 -5.49
N THR A 50 -4.29 -11.90 -5.29
CA THR A 50 -3.83 -11.10 -4.15
C THR A 50 -4.96 -10.24 -3.61
N VAL A 51 -4.92 -9.97 -2.32
CA VAL A 51 -5.88 -9.05 -1.68
C VAL A 51 -5.59 -7.64 -2.20
N THR A 52 -6.64 -6.90 -2.56
CA THR A 52 -6.54 -5.52 -3.07
C THR A 52 -5.62 -4.63 -2.22
N LEU A 53 -5.72 -4.72 -0.89
CA LEU A 53 -4.85 -4.02 0.04
C LEU A 53 -3.37 -4.30 -0.22
N PHE A 54 -2.97 -5.57 -0.30
CA PHE A 54 -1.57 -5.93 -0.48
C PHE A 54 -1.06 -5.62 -1.89
N HIS A 55 -1.91 -5.71 -2.92
CA HIS A 55 -1.54 -5.26 -4.26
C HIS A 55 -1.23 -3.76 -4.30
N GLN A 56 -2.05 -2.95 -3.62
CA GLN A 56 -1.81 -1.51 -3.46
C GLN A 56 -0.45 -1.25 -2.79
N MET A 57 -0.18 -1.94 -1.67
CA MET A 57 1.07 -1.81 -0.92
C MET A 57 2.29 -2.27 -1.73
N LYS A 58 2.21 -3.41 -2.44
CA LYS A 58 3.28 -3.89 -3.33
C LYS A 58 3.56 -2.94 -4.49
N CYS A 59 2.54 -2.28 -5.02
CA CYS A 59 2.71 -1.26 -6.06
C CYS A 59 3.40 0.00 -5.52
N LEU A 60 3.11 0.40 -4.27
CA LEU A 60 3.80 1.52 -3.61
C LEU A 60 5.27 1.18 -3.32
N GLU A 61 5.55 -0.04 -2.85
CA GLU A 61 6.92 -0.52 -2.64
C GLU A 61 7.72 -0.55 -3.95
N THR A 62 7.13 -1.07 -5.03
CA THR A 62 7.73 -1.03 -6.37
C THR A 62 8.06 0.40 -6.82
N TYR A 63 7.12 1.34 -6.58
CA TYR A 63 7.35 2.74 -6.87
C TYR A 63 8.52 3.30 -6.07
N TYR A 64 8.57 3.05 -4.76
CA TYR A 64 9.68 3.47 -3.91
C TYR A 64 11.02 2.96 -4.44
N HIS A 65 11.13 1.66 -4.71
CA HIS A 65 12.39 1.08 -5.19
C HIS A 65 12.84 1.70 -6.51
N GLU A 66 11.96 1.84 -7.51
CA GLU A 66 12.34 2.45 -8.79
C GLU A 66 12.58 3.95 -8.69
N TYR A 67 11.88 4.65 -7.79
CA TYR A 67 12.11 6.08 -7.53
C TYR A 67 13.48 6.34 -6.87
N SER A 68 13.96 5.40 -6.06
CA SER A 68 15.27 5.46 -5.42
C SER A 68 16.44 5.08 -6.34
N LEU A 69 16.17 4.64 -7.57
CA LEU A 69 17.23 4.38 -8.56
C LEU A 69 17.77 5.68 -9.16
N ASP A 70 18.94 5.59 -9.79
CA ASP A 70 19.53 6.73 -10.49
C ASP A 70 18.61 7.25 -11.62
N SER A 71 18.66 8.55 -11.86
CA SER A 71 17.91 9.28 -12.89
C SER A 71 18.07 8.75 -14.32
N SER A 72 19.14 8.00 -14.61
CA SER A 72 19.34 7.33 -15.90
C SER A 72 18.51 6.05 -16.06
N HIS A 73 17.89 5.56 -14.97
CA HIS A 73 17.07 4.36 -14.98
C HIS A 73 15.82 4.55 -15.85
N LYS A 74 15.61 3.59 -16.75
CA LYS A 74 14.39 3.54 -17.56
C LYS A 74 13.27 2.87 -16.75
N PRO A 75 12.11 3.52 -16.57
CA PRO A 75 10.97 2.95 -15.88
C PRO A 75 10.62 1.56 -16.40
N SER A 76 10.46 0.60 -15.50
CA SER A 76 10.10 -0.76 -15.90
C SER A 76 8.63 -0.82 -16.38
N PRO A 77 8.28 -1.85 -17.19
CA PRO A 77 6.89 -2.14 -17.48
C PRO A 77 6.04 -2.38 -16.23
N LEU A 78 6.65 -2.92 -15.16
CA LEU A 78 5.99 -3.17 -13.89
C LEU A 78 5.65 -1.86 -13.19
N LEU A 79 6.55 -0.87 -13.14
CA LEU A 79 6.25 0.45 -12.60
C LEU A 79 5.09 1.12 -13.34
N ARG A 80 5.05 1.01 -14.67
CA ARG A 80 3.92 1.52 -15.46
C ARG A 80 2.60 0.85 -15.07
N HIS A 81 2.61 -0.47 -14.84
CA HIS A 81 1.44 -1.20 -14.33
C HIS A 81 1.04 -0.69 -12.93
N CYS A 82 1.99 -0.60 -12.00
CA CYS A 82 1.76 -0.14 -10.63
C CYS A 82 1.17 1.28 -10.59
N LEU A 83 1.73 2.22 -11.35
CA LEU A 83 1.21 3.60 -11.41
C LEU A 83 -0.20 3.66 -11.99
N ASN A 84 -0.49 2.85 -13.01
CA ASN A 84 -1.85 2.76 -13.56
C ASN A 84 -2.84 2.16 -12.56
N TYR A 85 -2.42 1.17 -11.78
CA TYR A 85 -3.23 0.56 -10.74
C TYR A 85 -3.50 1.55 -9.60
N LEU A 86 -2.46 2.20 -9.06
CA LEU A 86 -2.60 3.20 -7.99
C LEU A 86 -3.50 4.36 -8.42
N ARG A 87 -3.33 4.87 -9.65
CA ARG A 87 -4.21 5.90 -10.22
C ARG A 87 -5.68 5.46 -10.20
N GLN A 88 -5.97 4.24 -10.63
CA GLN A 88 -7.35 3.71 -10.62
C GLN A 88 -7.90 3.61 -9.20
N GLN A 89 -7.11 3.09 -8.25
CA GLN A 89 -7.53 2.96 -6.86
C GLN A 89 -7.83 4.32 -6.22
N ILE A 90 -6.94 5.30 -6.40
CA ILE A 90 -7.13 6.67 -5.89
C ILE A 90 -8.40 7.29 -6.47
N MET A 91 -8.64 7.18 -7.78
CA MET A 91 -9.84 7.75 -8.39
C MET A 91 -11.14 7.07 -7.96
N CYS A 92 -11.12 5.79 -7.62
CA CYS A 92 -12.32 5.04 -7.23
C CYS A 92 -12.62 5.12 -5.73
N GLN A 93 -11.62 5.35 -4.88
CA GLN A 93 -11.73 5.32 -3.42
C GLN A 93 -11.12 6.58 -2.79
N LEU A 94 -11.20 7.74 -3.48
CA LEU A 94 -10.65 8.97 -2.94
C LEU A 94 -11.34 9.39 -1.65
N ASP A 95 -10.55 9.90 -0.71
CA ASP A 95 -11.11 10.67 0.39
C ASP A 95 -11.61 12.02 -0.16
N THR A 96 -12.93 12.23 -0.11
CA THR A 96 -13.59 13.48 -0.56
C THR A 96 -13.72 14.51 0.55
N ARG A 97 -13.15 14.23 1.73
CA ARG A 97 -13.16 15.15 2.86
C ARG A 97 -12.49 16.47 2.49
N LEU A 98 -13.16 17.57 2.82
CA LEU A 98 -12.59 18.89 2.72
C LEU A 98 -11.54 19.10 3.81
N GLU A 99 -10.38 19.61 3.43
CA GLU A 99 -9.34 20.01 4.37
C GLU A 99 -9.82 21.20 5.21
N SER A 100 -9.53 21.17 6.51
CA SER A 100 -9.88 22.27 7.41
C SER A 100 -8.96 23.46 7.13
N VAL A 101 -9.52 24.58 6.67
CA VAL A 101 -8.78 25.85 6.53
C VAL A 101 -8.83 26.60 7.85
N ARG A 102 -7.66 26.78 8.49
CA ARG A 102 -7.57 27.47 9.79
C ARG A 102 -7.10 28.91 9.72
N THR A 103 -6.72 29.41 8.54
CA THR A 103 -6.13 30.75 8.40
C THR A 103 -6.73 31.54 7.24
N LYS A 104 -6.67 32.88 7.34
CA LYS A 104 -7.08 33.80 6.26
C LYS A 104 -6.27 33.62 4.96
N LYS A 105 -5.16 32.89 5.00
CA LYS A 105 -4.31 32.56 3.84
C LYS A 105 -4.69 31.23 3.18
N ALA A 106 -5.83 30.63 3.54
CA ALA A 106 -6.28 29.35 3.00
C ALA A 106 -5.29 28.19 3.23
N GLN A 107 -4.52 28.22 4.34
CA GLN A 107 -3.65 27.11 4.69
C GLN A 107 -4.47 25.98 5.30
N SER A 108 -4.34 24.78 4.72
CA SER A 108 -4.98 23.58 5.24
C SER A 108 -4.30 23.09 6.52
N ALA A 109 -5.11 22.49 7.40
CA ALA A 109 -4.63 21.80 8.57
C ALA A 109 -3.86 20.55 8.13
N ARG A 110 -2.59 20.46 8.54
CA ARG A 110 -1.72 19.29 8.31
C ARG A 110 -1.92 18.15 9.30
N PHE A 111 -2.86 18.33 10.22
CA PHE A 111 -3.23 17.34 11.23
C PHE A 111 -4.75 17.19 11.25
N TYR A 112 -5.23 15.97 11.07
CA TYR A 112 -6.66 15.64 11.15
C TYR A 112 -6.89 14.16 11.43
N THR A 113 -7.96 13.85 12.15
CA THR A 113 -8.37 12.46 12.41
C THR A 113 -9.34 11.98 11.35
N SER A 114 -9.03 10.87 10.67
CA SER A 114 -9.90 10.20 9.69
C SER A 114 -10.46 8.88 10.24
N VAL A 115 -11.60 8.43 9.70
CA VAL A 115 -12.16 7.12 10.01
C VAL A 115 -11.73 6.14 8.93
N CYS A 116 -10.89 5.18 9.30
CA CYS A 116 -10.29 4.22 8.39
C CYS A 116 -10.83 2.81 8.66
N ARG A 117 -10.61 1.90 7.70
CA ARG A 117 -10.84 0.47 7.91
C ARG A 117 -9.68 -0.09 8.72
N ASP A 118 -10.01 -0.86 9.74
CA ASP A 118 -9.03 -1.65 10.48
C ASP A 118 -8.59 -2.84 9.63
N TRP A 119 -7.33 -2.79 9.17
CA TRP A 119 -6.71 -3.83 8.38
C TRP A 119 -5.90 -4.83 9.21
N THR A 120 -5.85 -4.68 10.54
CA THR A 120 -5.03 -5.53 11.44
C THR A 120 -5.36 -7.00 11.27
N LYS A 121 -6.66 -7.35 11.26
CA LYS A 121 -7.13 -8.73 11.04
C LYS A 121 -6.67 -9.33 9.69
N VAL A 122 -6.55 -8.50 8.65
CA VAL A 122 -6.10 -8.96 7.33
C VAL A 122 -4.61 -9.29 7.36
N TYR A 123 -3.79 -8.45 8.00
CA TYR A 123 -2.37 -8.73 8.21
C TYR A 123 -2.15 -9.96 9.08
N GLU A 124 -2.86 -10.08 10.21
CA GLU A 124 -2.79 -11.25 11.09
C GLU A 124 -3.14 -12.54 10.33
N THR A 125 -4.22 -12.53 9.54
CA THR A 125 -4.62 -13.69 8.76
C THR A 125 -3.57 -14.06 7.71
N ALA A 126 -3.03 -13.07 6.98
CA ALA A 126 -2.01 -13.32 5.97
C ALA A 126 -0.72 -13.94 6.57
N SER A 127 -0.29 -13.46 7.74
CA SER A 127 0.86 -14.02 8.46
C SER A 127 0.63 -15.47 8.93
N LEU A 128 -0.60 -15.81 9.32
CA LEU A 128 -0.95 -17.18 9.73
C LEU A 128 -0.98 -18.16 8.56
N VAL A 129 -1.55 -17.74 7.42
CA VAL A 129 -1.61 -18.58 6.20
C VAL A 129 -0.20 -18.96 5.74
N HIS A 130 0.76 -18.03 5.80
CA HIS A 130 2.14 -18.33 5.47
C HIS A 130 2.81 -19.31 6.45
N SER A 131 2.50 -19.22 7.75
CA SER A 131 3.07 -20.11 8.78
C SER A 131 2.54 -21.55 8.72
N SER A 132 1.54 -21.82 7.88
CA SER A 132 0.82 -23.10 7.79
C SER A 132 1.10 -23.87 6.50
N ILE A 133 2.00 -23.37 5.65
CA ILE A 133 2.45 -24.00 4.40
C ILE A 133 3.89 -24.48 4.55
#